data_AF-A0A8I0GAM3-F1
#
_entry.id   AF-A0A8I0GAM3-F1
#
_cell.length_a   1.000
_cell.length_b   1.000
_cell.length_c   1.000
_cell.angle_alpha   90.00
_cell.angle_beta   90.00
_cell.angle_gamma   90.00
#
_symmetry.space_group_name_H-M   'P 1'
#
loop_
_entity.id
_entity.type
_entity.pdbx_description
1 polymer ?
#
loop_
_entity_poly.entity_id
_entity_poly.type
_entity_poly.pdbx_seq_one_letter_code
_entity_poly.pdbx_strand_id
1 'polypeptide(L)' 'MTRQEWLLLLRRCTSKDTLEKVIEKNKYALSDDELEVFYAAADHRLAELTMGKLYDKVPPSVWKYVK' A
#
# COMPACT_ATOMS: atom_id res chain seq x y z
N MET A 1 -10.76 4.23 9.02
CA MET A 1 -9.32 4.55 9.28
C MET A 1 -8.78 5.47 8.18
N THR A 2 -7.76 6.32 8.40
CA THR A 2 -7.25 7.22 7.33
C THR A 2 -6.17 6.55 6.47
N ARG A 3 -5.97 7.03 5.23
CA ARG A 3 -4.93 6.53 4.31
C ARG A 3 -3.53 6.57 4.93
N GLN A 4 -3.22 7.61 5.71
CA GLN A 4 -1.91 7.76 6.36
C GLN A 4 -1.69 6.73 7.46
N GLU A 5 -2.73 6.41 8.24
CA GLU A 5 -2.64 5.38 9.27
C GLU A 5 -2.44 3.99 8.65
N TRP A 6 -3.19 3.68 7.59
CA TRP A 6 -2.96 2.47 6.82
C TRP A 6 -1.54 2.40 6.26
N LEU A 7 -1.04 3.50 5.67
CA LEU A 7 0.32 3.56 5.14
C LEU A 7 1.37 3.32 6.24
N LEU A 8 1.19 3.87 7.43
CA LEU A 8 2.09 3.64 8.58
C LEU A 8 2.10 2.17 9.02
N LEU A 9 0.94 1.51 9.03
CA LEU A 9 0.84 0.08 9.30
C LEU A 9 1.53 -0.74 8.20
N LEU A 10 1.26 -0.44 6.93
CA LEU A 10 1.82 -1.13 5.77
C LEU A 10 3.33 -0.87 5.59
N ARG A 11 3.86 0.24 6.11
CA ARG A 11 5.30 0.52 6.16
C ARG A 11 6.08 -0.49 7.00
N ARG A 12 5.42 -1.21 7.91
CA ARG A 12 6.04 -2.33 8.64
C ARG A 12 6.29 -3.54 7.75
N CYS A 13 5.55 -3.68 6.65
CA CYS A 13 5.79 -4.73 5.66
C CYS A 13 7.05 -4.37 4.85
N THR A 14 8.09 -5.20 4.95
CA THR A 14 9.37 -5.02 4.26
C THR A 14 9.44 -5.73 2.91
N SER A 15 8.48 -6.61 2.61
CA SER A 15 8.46 -7.44 1.41
C SER A 15 7.13 -7.37 0.69
N LYS A 16 7.15 -7.45 -0.66
CA LYS A 16 5.93 -7.48 -1.49
C LYS A 16 5.03 -8.66 -1.13
N ASP A 17 5.59 -9.84 -0.90
CA ASP A 17 4.84 -11.03 -0.45
C ASP A 17 4.03 -10.78 0.83
N THR A 18 4.61 -10.09 1.81
CA THR A 18 3.91 -9.77 3.06
C THR A 18 2.80 -8.75 2.80
N LEU A 19 3.04 -7.76 1.95
CA LEU A 19 2.03 -6.78 1.55
C LEU A 19 0.85 -7.47 0.86
N GLU A 20 1.10 -8.40 -0.08
CA GLU A 20 0.06 -9.15 -0.78
C GLU A 20 -0.82 -9.98 0.17
N LYS A 21 -0.20 -10.68 1.14
CA LYS A 21 -0.96 -11.43 2.17
C LYS A 21 -1.82 -10.51 3.04
N VAL A 22 -1.31 -9.32 3.39
CA VAL A 22 -2.07 -8.34 4.17
C VAL A 22 -3.23 -7.79 3.33
N ILE A 23 -3.02 -7.50 2.05
CA ILE A 23 -4.08 -7.06 1.14
C ILE A 23 -5.18 -8.11 1.04
N GLU A 24 -4.81 -9.37 0.80
CA GLU A 24 -5.78 -10.46 0.67
C GLU A 24 -6.59 -10.65 1.95
N LYS A 25 -5.95 -10.61 3.12
CA LYS A 25 -6.64 -10.71 4.42
C LYS A 25 -7.60 -9.54 4.66
N ASN A 26 -7.16 -8.31 4.34
CA ASN A 26 -7.98 -7.12 4.57
C ASN A 26 -9.13 -7.00 3.56
N LYS A 27 -8.97 -7.52 2.35
CA LYS A 27 -10.02 -7.53 1.31
C LYS A 27 -11.32 -8.18 1.79
N TYR A 28 -11.23 -9.23 2.60
CA TYR A 28 -12.41 -9.91 3.15
C TYR A 28 -12.82 -9.41 4.54
N ALA A 29 -11.98 -8.59 5.18
CA ALA A 29 -12.21 -8.09 6.54
C ALA A 29 -12.74 -6.65 6.58
N LEU A 30 -12.49 -5.86 5.53
CA LEU A 30 -12.89 -4.45 5.43
C LEU A 30 -14.15 -4.29 4.58
N SER A 31 -14.91 -3.23 4.86
CA SER A 31 -16.00 -2.78 3.98
C SER A 31 -15.45 -2.02 2.79
N ASP A 32 -16.21 -1.99 1.67
CA ASP A 32 -15.82 -1.37 0.39
C ASP A 32 -15.23 0.04 0.54
N ASP A 33 -15.87 0.89 1.34
CA ASP A 33 -15.45 2.27 1.63
C ASP A 33 -14.05 2.33 2.30
N GLU A 34 -13.78 1.45 3.25
CA GLU A 34 -12.46 1.36 3.90
C GLU A 34 -11.42 0.70 2.98
N LEU A 35 -11.89 -0.16 2.09
CA LEU A 35 -11.09 -0.93 1.15
C LEU A 35 -10.51 0.00 0.07
N GLU A 36 -11.25 1.02 -0.36
CA GLU A 36 -10.72 2.09 -1.24
C GLU A 36 -9.55 2.85 -0.57
N VAL A 37 -9.73 3.26 0.68
CA VAL A 37 -8.70 4.00 1.44
C VAL A 37 -7.47 3.11 1.70
N PHE A 38 -7.71 1.83 1.99
CA PHE A 38 -6.68 0.83 2.18
C PHE A 38 -5.89 0.57 0.89
N TYR A 39 -6.56 0.41 -0.26
CA TYR A 39 -5.89 0.21 -1.54
C TYR A 39 -5.01 1.40 -1.91
N ALA A 40 -5.50 2.63 -1.72
CA ALA A 40 -4.68 3.83 -1.95
C ALA A 40 -3.39 3.85 -1.10
N ALA A 41 -3.44 3.32 0.13
CA ALA A 41 -2.25 3.18 0.97
C ALA A 41 -1.35 2.00 0.54
N ALA A 42 -1.95 0.89 0.11
CA ALA A 42 -1.25 -0.29 -0.39
C ALA A 42 -0.48 -0.01 -1.69
N ASP A 43 -1.10 0.70 -2.64
CA ASP A 43 -0.48 1.17 -3.87
C ASP A 43 0.72 2.08 -3.59
N HIS A 44 0.57 3.02 -2.65
CA HIS A 44 1.68 3.87 -2.21
C HIS A 44 2.82 3.00 -1.64
N ARG A 45 2.50 2.05 -0.77
CA ARG A 45 3.52 1.16 -0.19
C ARG A 45 4.19 0.29 -1.24
N LEU A 46 3.44 -0.21 -2.21
CA LEU A 46 3.94 -1.01 -3.31
C LEU A 46 4.94 -0.22 -4.17
N ALA A 47 4.65 1.06 -4.45
CA ALA A 47 5.58 1.96 -5.11
C ALA A 47 6.88 2.15 -4.32
N GLU A 48 6.79 2.31 -3.00
CA GLU A 48 7.97 2.43 -2.13
C GLU A 48 8.82 1.15 -2.14
N LEU A 49 8.18 -0.03 -2.12
CA LEU A 49 8.86 -1.33 -2.16
C LEU A 49 9.52 -1.58 -3.52
N THR A 50 8.81 -1.33 -4.62
CA THR A 50 9.35 -1.50 -5.98
C THR A 50 10.58 -0.62 -6.22
N MET A 51 10.57 0.61 -5.72
CA MET A 51 11.71 1.53 -5.86
C MET A 51 12.76 1.36 -4.75
N GLY A 52 12.48 0.59 -3.70
CA GLY A 52 13.34 0.47 -2.52
C GLY A 52 13.53 1.79 -1.74
N LYS A 53 12.60 2.74 -1.87
CA LYS A 53 12.71 4.09 -1.27
C LYS A 53 11.38 4.56 -0.72
N LEU A 54 11.39 5.18 0.46
CA LEU A 54 10.21 5.83 1.03
C LEU A 54 9.93 7.15 0.31
N TYR A 55 8.67 7.36 -0.07
CA TYR A 55 8.20 8.57 -0.72
C TYR A 55 7.15 9.24 0.17
N ASP A 56 7.22 10.55 0.30
CA ASP A 56 6.13 11.35 0.89
C ASP A 56 4.94 11.46 -0.08
N LYS A 57 5.26 11.69 -1.37
CA LYS A 57 4.34 11.55 -2.50
C LYS A 57 5.01 10.72 -3.59
N VAL A 58 4.29 9.70 -4.07
CA VAL A 58 4.77 8.85 -5.16
C VAL A 58 4.80 9.64 -6.46
N PRO A 59 5.96 9.82 -7.11
CA PRO A 59 6.05 10.49 -8.40
C PRO A 59 5.27 9.73 -9.47
N PRO A 60 4.66 10.42 -10.45
CA PRO A 60 3.90 9.77 -11.52
C PRO A 60 4.75 8.79 -12.34
N SER A 61 6.05 9.04 -12.47
CA SER A 61 7.00 8.14 -13.13
C SER A 61 7.15 6.79 -12.43
N VAL A 62 6.95 6.73 -11.11
CA VAL A 62 7.10 5.50 -10.32
C VAL A 62 5.95 4.52 -10.59
N TRP A 63 4.74 5.03 -10.83
CA TRP A 63 3.57 4.19 -11.15
C TRP A 63 3.78 3.32 -12.39
N LYS A 64 4.69 3.69 -13.29
CA LYS A 64 5.07 2.85 -14.45
C LYS A 64 5.78 1.55 -14.07
N TYR A 65 6.40 1.51 -12.89
CA TYR A 65 7.12 0.34 -12.38
C TYR A 65 6.25 -0.50 -11.44
N VAL A 66 5.14 0.05 -10.97
CA VAL A 66 4.16 -0.66 -10.16
C VAL A 66 3.25 -1.45 -11.10
N LYS A 67 3.26 -2.79 -10.96
CA LYS A 67 2.44 -3.74 -11.71
C LYS A 67 1.69 -4.66 -10.76
#